data_AF-A0A381QKT1-F1
#
_entry.id   AF-A0A381QKT1-F1
#
_cell.length_a   1.000
_cell.length_b   1.000
_cell.length_c   1.000
_cell.angle_alpha   90.00
_cell.angle_beta   90.00
_cell.angle_gamma   90.00
#
_symmetry.space_group_name_H-M   'P 1'
#
loop_
_entity.id
_entity.type
_entity.pdbx_description
1 polymer ?
#
loop_
_entity_poly.entity_id
_entity_poly.type
_entity_poly.pdbx_seq_one_letter_code
_entity_poly.pdbx_strand_id
1 'polypeptide(L)'
;MKSQKYFLLTLLAISPWLVAQNFGAPPAIYKPSQEIIAQLTEAARNSNSAAGVSVTISPGISVRRRVSEVPQYAVMHPYSVEIYRIIEGSGTLVTGGLLKTPIAEQTSDDVVRTLHGVEGGLARRVAAGDILVLQPGTPHWFSEIDGDSITYMESRVRITTAPVRYQ
;
A
#
# COMPACT_ATOMS: atom_id res chain seq x y z
N MET A 1 -70.71 3.57 -34.14
CA MET A 1 -69.42 2.89 -33.84
C MET A 1 -68.29 3.80 -34.30
N LYS A 2 -67.57 4.47 -33.39
CA LYS A 2 -66.42 5.33 -33.72
C LYS A 2 -65.13 4.52 -33.52
N SER A 3 -64.35 4.35 -34.58
CA SER A 3 -63.07 3.63 -34.53
C SER A 3 -61.97 4.52 -33.96
N GLN A 4 -61.45 4.16 -32.79
CA GLN A 4 -60.32 4.84 -32.16
C GLN A 4 -59.03 4.25 -32.73
N LYS A 5 -58.28 5.05 -33.50
CA LYS A 5 -56.97 4.67 -34.04
C LYS A 5 -55.92 4.92 -32.96
N TYR A 6 -55.31 3.87 -32.43
CA TYR A 6 -54.18 3.97 -31.51
C TYR A 6 -52.91 4.24 -32.30
N PHE A 7 -52.27 5.38 -32.04
CA PHE A 7 -50.97 5.75 -32.58
C PHE A 7 -49.90 5.13 -31.68
N LEU A 8 -49.13 4.17 -32.21
CA LEU A 8 -48.03 3.54 -31.48
C LEU A 8 -46.83 4.50 -31.50
N LEU A 9 -46.52 5.11 -30.35
CA LEU A 9 -45.36 5.98 -30.18
C LEU A 9 -44.13 5.11 -29.87
N THR A 10 -43.28 4.87 -30.86
CA THR A 10 -41.98 4.21 -30.65
C THR A 10 -41.03 5.20 -29.95
N LEU A 11 -40.82 5.05 -28.64
CA LEU A 11 -39.72 5.71 -27.96
C LEU A 11 -38.40 5.05 -28.40
N LEU A 12 -37.58 5.75 -29.18
CA LEU A 12 -36.16 5.41 -29.31
C LEU A 12 -35.50 5.65 -27.94
N ALA A 13 -35.15 4.57 -27.25
CA ALA A 13 -34.27 4.64 -26.10
C ALA A 13 -32.89 5.11 -26.60
N ILE A 14 -32.56 6.37 -26.36
CA ILE A 14 -31.20 6.89 -26.55
C ILE A 14 -30.35 6.21 -25.47
N SER A 15 -29.63 5.17 -25.87
CA SER A 15 -28.67 4.47 -25.02
C SER A 15 -27.57 5.45 -24.61
N PRO A 16 -27.39 5.77 -23.31
CA PRO A 16 -26.36 6.72 -22.84
C PRO A 16 -24.94 6.14 -22.87
N TRP A 17 -24.71 5.05 -23.61
CA TRP A 17 -23.45 4.32 -23.70
C TRP A 17 -22.43 4.96 -24.64
N LEU A 18 -22.50 6.28 -24.84
CA LEU A 18 -21.55 7.03 -25.67
C LEU A 18 -21.01 8.28 -24.94
N VAL A 19 -20.61 8.12 -23.68
CA VAL A 19 -19.52 8.96 -23.15
C VAL A 19 -18.21 8.21 -23.38
N ALA A 20 -17.81 8.17 -24.66
CA ALA A 20 -16.42 7.90 -25.03
C ALA A 20 -15.53 9.00 -24.41
N GLN A 21 -14.27 8.68 -24.12
CA GLN A 21 -13.30 9.60 -23.52
C GLN A 21 -13.13 10.86 -24.41
N ASN A 22 -13.88 11.92 -24.13
CA ASN A 22 -13.84 13.18 -24.90
C ASN A 22 -12.53 13.96 -24.67
N PHE A 23 -11.79 13.61 -23.62
CA PHE A 23 -10.46 14.11 -23.33
C PHE A 23 -9.55 12.94 -22.94
N GLY A 24 -8.30 12.95 -23.41
CA GLY A 24 -7.32 11.97 -22.98
C GLY A 24 -7.01 12.12 -21.49
N ALA A 25 -6.97 11.02 -20.75
CA ALA A 25 -6.48 11.00 -19.37
C ALA A 25 -4.99 11.42 -19.32
N PRO A 26 -4.50 11.99 -18.19
CA PRO A 26 -3.08 12.26 -18.03
C PRO A 26 -2.25 10.96 -18.15
N PRO A 27 -0.96 11.06 -18.57
CA PRO A 27 -0.06 9.92 -18.55
C PRO A 27 0.19 9.43 -17.12
N ALA A 28 0.71 8.22 -16.99
CA ALA A 28 1.05 7.65 -15.69
C ALA A 28 2.06 8.52 -14.92
N ILE A 29 1.90 8.59 -13.60
CA ILE A 29 2.95 9.09 -12.72
C ILE A 29 4.15 8.15 -12.87
N TYR A 30 5.27 8.69 -13.34
CA TYR A 30 6.45 7.91 -13.70
C TYR A 30 7.66 8.40 -12.90
N LYS A 31 8.34 7.47 -12.24
CA LYS A 31 9.66 7.71 -11.62
C LYS A 31 10.58 6.54 -11.99
N PRO A 32 11.73 6.78 -12.65
CA PRO A 32 12.61 5.71 -13.08
C PRO A 32 13.28 5.03 -11.87
N SER A 33 13.50 3.72 -11.97
CA SER A 33 14.13 2.91 -10.90
C SER A 33 15.48 3.49 -10.45
N GLN A 34 16.30 3.97 -11.38
CA GLN A 34 17.61 4.56 -11.05
C GLN A 34 17.47 5.78 -10.12
N GLU A 35 16.47 6.64 -10.35
CA GLU A 35 16.21 7.80 -9.49
C GLU A 35 15.70 7.36 -8.12
N ILE A 36 14.80 6.37 -8.07
CA ILE A 36 14.30 5.81 -6.81
C ILE A 36 15.46 5.27 -5.96
N ILE A 37 16.33 4.45 -6.55
CA ILE A 37 17.47 3.85 -5.85
C ILE A 37 18.49 4.92 -5.42
N ALA A 38 18.74 5.93 -6.25
CA ALA A 38 19.62 7.05 -5.89
C ALA A 38 19.08 7.81 -4.67
N GLN A 39 17.79 8.17 -4.66
CA GLN A 39 17.14 8.86 -3.55
C GLN A 39 17.11 8.03 -2.27
N LEU A 40 16.84 6.71 -2.36
CA LEU A 40 16.91 5.81 -1.21
C LEU A 40 18.33 5.73 -0.64
N THR A 41 19.34 5.66 -1.52
CA THR A 41 20.75 5.59 -1.11
C THR A 41 21.18 6.88 -0.43
N GLU A 42 20.80 8.03 -0.97
CA GLU A 42 21.08 9.33 -0.37
C GLU A 42 20.39 9.48 0.99
N ALA A 43 19.11 9.12 1.08
CA ALA A 43 18.35 9.20 2.33
C ALA A 43 18.93 8.26 3.41
N ALA A 44 19.37 7.05 3.03
CA ALA A 44 19.91 6.08 3.98
C ALA A 44 21.24 6.52 4.60
N ARG A 45 22.05 7.34 3.92
CA ARG A 45 23.29 7.90 4.50
C ARG A 45 23.03 8.84 5.68
N ASN A 46 21.82 9.38 5.78
CA ASN A 46 21.46 10.42 6.73
C ASN A 46 20.37 9.96 7.72
N SER A 47 20.01 8.68 7.73
CA SER A 47 18.87 8.18 8.52
C SER A 47 19.09 6.77 9.04
N ASN A 48 19.01 6.63 10.37
CA ASN A 48 18.97 5.35 11.08
C ASN A 48 17.56 5.08 11.63
N SER A 49 16.51 5.49 10.91
CA SER A 49 15.13 5.31 11.35
C SER A 49 14.71 3.85 11.27
N ALA A 50 14.05 3.36 12.32
CA ALA A 50 13.36 2.06 12.34
C ALA A 50 12.26 1.92 11.28
N ALA A 51 11.67 3.04 10.82
CA ALA A 51 10.73 3.03 9.70
C ALA A 51 11.43 2.87 8.34
N GLY A 52 12.77 2.92 8.33
CA GLY A 52 13.57 3.00 7.12
C GLY A 52 13.46 4.35 6.43
N VAL A 53 13.92 4.37 5.17
CA VAL A 53 13.78 5.51 4.25
C VAL A 53 12.79 5.15 3.15
N SER A 54 12.12 6.14 2.59
CA SER A 54 11.15 5.92 1.52
C SER A 54 11.19 7.01 0.46
N VAL A 55 10.92 6.60 -0.78
CA VAL A 55 10.67 7.50 -1.91
C VAL A 55 9.20 7.35 -2.31
N THR A 56 8.44 8.44 -2.22
CA THR A 56 7.04 8.46 -2.65
C THR A 56 6.96 8.54 -4.17
N ILE A 57 6.12 7.69 -4.77
CA ILE A 57 5.82 7.69 -6.21
C ILE A 57 4.53 8.46 -6.44
N SER A 58 3.49 8.13 -5.68
CA SER A 58 2.18 8.80 -5.66
C SER A 58 1.59 8.74 -4.26
N PRO A 59 0.47 9.43 -3.97
CA PRO A 59 -0.28 9.18 -2.74
C PRO A 59 -0.57 7.69 -2.59
N GLY A 60 -0.22 7.13 -1.42
CA GLY A 60 -0.40 5.71 -1.11
C GLY A 60 0.61 4.76 -1.75
N ILE A 61 1.54 5.20 -2.61
CA ILE A 61 2.55 4.33 -3.22
C ILE A 61 3.95 4.87 -2.95
N SER A 62 4.79 4.05 -2.33
CA SER A 62 6.19 4.36 -2.08
C SER A 62 7.10 3.15 -2.28
N VAL A 63 8.38 3.39 -2.51
CA VAL A 63 9.42 2.36 -2.34
C VAL A 63 10.13 2.66 -1.04
N ARG A 64 10.24 1.65 -0.18
CA ARG A 64 10.83 1.74 1.14
C ARG A 64 12.05 0.84 1.25
N ARG A 65 13.08 1.30 1.96
CA ARG A 65 14.25 0.53 2.35
C ARG A 65 14.39 0.55 3.86
N ARG A 66 14.43 -0.63 4.48
CA ARG A 66 14.70 -0.83 5.91
C ARG A 66 16.08 -1.45 6.07
N VAL A 67 16.83 -1.03 7.09
CA VAL A 67 18.17 -1.54 7.39
C VAL A 67 18.14 -2.44 8.63
N SER A 68 19.00 -3.46 8.66
CA SER A 68 19.05 -4.46 9.74
C SER A 68 19.66 -3.94 11.04
N GLU A 69 20.47 -2.88 10.98
CA GLU A 69 21.20 -2.32 12.13
C GLU A 69 20.32 -1.64 13.18
N VAL A 70 19.02 -1.45 12.90
CA VAL A 70 18.09 -0.78 13.80
C VAL A 70 16.90 -1.66 14.14
N PRO A 71 16.37 -1.60 15.38
CA PRO A 71 15.18 -2.34 15.74
C PRO A 71 13.99 -1.97 14.86
N GLN A 72 13.28 -2.96 14.33
CA GLN A 72 12.12 -2.75 13.47
C GLN A 72 10.84 -2.67 14.30
N TYR A 73 9.99 -1.68 14.02
CA TYR A 73 8.64 -1.67 14.57
C TYR A 73 7.79 -2.79 13.96
N ALA A 74 7.03 -3.48 14.82
CA ALA A 74 5.82 -4.16 14.41
C ALA A 74 4.70 -3.11 14.27
N VAL A 75 3.95 -3.18 13.17
CA VAL A 75 2.95 -2.16 12.81
C VAL A 75 1.65 -2.85 12.39
N MET A 76 0.53 -2.16 12.59
CA MET A 76 -0.73 -2.46 11.90
C MET A 76 -1.41 -1.17 11.45
N HIS A 77 -2.18 -1.27 10.37
CA HIS A 77 -3.00 -0.20 9.83
C HIS A 77 -4.48 -0.58 9.94
N PRO A 78 -5.24 -0.05 10.91
CA PRO A 78 -6.64 -0.45 11.16
C PRO A 78 -7.58 -0.24 9.97
N TYR A 79 -7.28 0.72 9.09
CA TYR A 79 -8.18 1.16 8.03
C TYR A 79 -7.60 1.03 6.63
N SER A 80 -6.40 0.46 6.46
CA SER A 80 -5.76 0.34 5.16
C SER A 80 -5.43 -1.10 4.81
N VAL A 81 -5.68 -1.48 3.56
CA VAL A 81 -5.00 -2.61 2.94
C VAL A 81 -3.60 -2.13 2.59
N GLU A 82 -2.59 -2.94 2.91
CA GLU A 82 -1.21 -2.68 2.55
C GLU A 82 -0.66 -3.84 1.72
N ILE A 83 0.06 -3.52 0.66
CA ILE A 83 0.62 -4.50 -0.28
C ILE A 83 2.11 -4.27 -0.37
N TYR A 84 2.89 -5.32 -0.12
CA TYR A 84 4.33 -5.32 -0.36
C TYR A 84 4.65 -6.12 -1.61
N ARG A 85 5.52 -5.57 -2.45
CA ARG A 85 6.32 -6.32 -3.42
C ARG A 85 7.78 -6.17 -3.01
N ILE A 86 8.42 -7.27 -2.63
CA ILE A 86 9.85 -7.24 -2.31
C ILE A 86 10.63 -7.06 -3.62
N ILE A 87 11.49 -6.05 -3.64
CA ILE A 87 12.31 -5.66 -4.79
C ILE A 87 13.72 -6.22 -4.64
N GLU A 88 14.31 -6.10 -3.46
CA GLU A 88 15.70 -6.47 -3.19
C GLU A 88 15.85 -6.91 -1.73
N GLY A 89 16.81 -7.81 -1.50
CA GLY A 89 17.09 -8.35 -0.19
C GLY A 89 16.06 -9.38 0.24
N SER A 90 16.10 -9.71 1.52
CA SER A 90 15.28 -10.77 2.07
C SER A 90 15.20 -10.62 3.59
N GLY A 91 14.18 -11.19 4.21
CA GLY A 91 13.98 -11.13 5.67
C GLY A 91 13.07 -12.23 6.19
N THR A 92 12.84 -12.22 7.50
CA THR A 92 11.71 -12.90 8.13
C THR A 92 10.63 -11.87 8.43
N LEU A 93 9.46 -12.02 7.81
CA LEU A 93 8.28 -11.21 8.08
C LEU A 93 7.28 -12.01 8.89
N VAL A 94 6.94 -11.50 10.07
CA VAL A 94 5.86 -12.00 10.91
C VAL A 94 4.59 -11.26 10.55
N THR A 95 3.50 -11.98 10.28
CA THR A 95 2.19 -11.40 9.94
C THR A 95 1.06 -12.04 10.75
N GLY A 96 0.00 -11.29 11.02
CA GLY A 96 -1.13 -11.73 11.85
C GLY A 96 -0.82 -11.62 13.35
N GLY A 97 -1.59 -12.32 14.19
CA GLY A 97 -1.40 -12.27 15.65
C GLY A 97 -1.79 -10.92 16.26
N LEU A 98 -1.10 -10.54 17.34
CA LEU A 98 -1.33 -9.31 18.10
C LEU A 98 -0.04 -8.51 18.30
N LEU A 99 -0.11 -7.18 18.25
CA LEU A 99 1.00 -6.32 18.64
C LEU A 99 1.26 -6.45 20.15
N LYS A 100 2.52 -6.68 20.54
CA LYS A 100 2.92 -6.74 21.95
C LYS A 100 2.95 -5.36 22.59
N THR A 101 2.55 -5.27 23.85
CA THR A 101 2.59 -4.03 24.64
C THR A 101 3.98 -3.77 25.25
N PRO A 102 4.31 -2.52 25.62
CA PRO A 102 3.55 -1.29 25.39
C PRO A 102 3.47 -0.89 23.91
N ILE A 103 2.37 -0.24 23.53
CA ILE A 103 2.21 0.39 22.21
C ILE A 103 2.92 1.74 22.26
N ALA A 104 3.62 2.09 21.18
CA ALA A 104 4.28 3.39 21.05
C ALA A 104 3.26 4.49 20.70
N GLU A 105 3.67 5.75 20.85
CA GLU A 105 2.82 6.89 20.50
C GLU A 105 2.35 6.82 19.04
N GLN A 106 1.04 7.01 18.84
CA GLN A 106 0.40 6.97 17.53
C GLN A 106 0.79 8.22 16.74
N THR A 107 1.28 8.00 15.52
CA THR A 107 1.64 9.10 14.62
C THR A 107 0.49 9.52 13.70
N SER A 108 -0.56 8.69 13.61
CA SER A 108 -1.82 8.98 12.91
C SER A 108 -2.91 8.02 13.40
N ASP A 109 -4.15 8.26 12.96
CA ASP A 109 -5.31 7.42 13.28
C ASP A 109 -5.24 6.01 12.68
N ASP A 110 -4.42 5.82 11.65
CA ASP A 110 -4.29 4.58 10.89
C ASP A 110 -2.93 3.89 11.12
N VAL A 111 -2.27 4.17 12.24
CA VAL A 111 -1.01 3.50 12.60
C VAL A 111 -1.03 3.14 14.07
N VAL A 112 -0.87 1.85 14.35
CA VAL A 112 -0.55 1.34 15.69
C VAL A 112 0.74 0.56 15.60
N ARG A 113 1.70 0.81 16.50
CA ARG A 113 3.04 0.21 16.41
C ARG A 113 3.67 -0.07 17.76
N THR A 114 4.59 -1.02 17.80
CA THR A 114 5.35 -1.42 18.98
C THR A 114 6.76 -1.86 18.60
N LEU A 115 7.74 -1.64 19.49
CA LEU A 115 9.09 -2.21 19.36
C LEU A 115 9.19 -3.64 19.90
N HIS A 116 8.14 -4.14 20.56
CA HIS A 116 8.16 -5.41 21.26
C HIS A 116 7.80 -6.61 20.37
N GLY A 117 7.46 -6.35 19.11
CA GLY A 117 7.13 -7.36 18.11
C GLY A 117 5.67 -7.81 18.11
N VAL A 118 5.46 -9.01 17.59
CA VAL A 118 4.14 -9.64 17.42
C VAL A 118 4.05 -10.93 18.24
N GLU A 119 2.91 -11.18 18.87
CA GLU A 119 2.55 -12.44 19.53
C GLU A 119 1.60 -13.26 18.66
N GLY A 120 1.84 -14.57 18.54
CA GLY A 120 0.97 -15.49 17.79
C GLY A 120 0.95 -15.28 16.27
N GLY A 121 1.83 -14.44 15.73
CA GLY A 121 1.96 -14.20 14.29
C GLY A 121 2.66 -15.35 13.57
N LEU A 122 2.38 -15.46 12.27
CA LEU A 122 3.04 -16.43 11.40
C LEU A 122 4.31 -15.82 10.80
N ALA A 123 5.46 -16.38 11.18
CA ALA A 123 6.75 -16.04 10.60
C ALA A 123 6.93 -16.73 9.25
N ARG A 124 7.29 -15.96 8.21
CA ARG A 124 7.71 -16.47 6.91
C ARG A 124 8.97 -15.77 6.44
N ARG A 125 9.85 -16.54 5.84
CA ARG A 125 10.95 -16.00 5.05
C ARG A 125 10.38 -15.37 3.78
N VAL A 126 10.79 -14.15 3.45
CA VAL A 126 10.40 -13.42 2.23
C VAL A 126 11.65 -12.91 1.52
N ALA A 127 11.61 -12.88 0.19
CA ALA A 127 12.72 -12.46 -0.66
C ALA A 127 12.24 -11.71 -1.91
N ALA A 128 13.19 -11.15 -2.66
CA ALA A 128 12.90 -10.45 -3.91
C ALA A 128 11.97 -11.25 -4.84
N GLY A 129 10.90 -10.60 -5.31
CA GLY A 129 9.86 -11.24 -6.09
C GLY A 129 8.58 -11.54 -5.32
N ASP A 130 8.66 -11.76 -4.00
CA ASP A 130 7.51 -12.10 -3.17
C ASP A 130 6.53 -10.94 -3.04
N ILE A 131 5.24 -11.30 -2.92
CA ILE A 131 4.13 -10.37 -2.73
C ILE A 131 3.41 -10.72 -1.44
N LEU A 132 3.07 -9.69 -0.68
CA LEU A 132 2.28 -9.79 0.54
C LEU A 132 1.08 -8.86 0.42
N VAL A 133 -0.08 -9.33 0.85
CA VAL A 133 -1.30 -8.51 0.96
C VAL A 133 -1.75 -8.57 2.41
N LEU A 134 -1.65 -7.43 3.09
CA LEU A 134 -1.97 -7.24 4.49
C LEU A 134 -3.36 -6.61 4.57
N GLN A 135 -4.31 -7.35 5.13
CA GLN A 135 -5.66 -6.84 5.37
C GLN A 135 -5.63 -5.79 6.49
N PRO A 136 -6.62 -4.88 6.56
CA PRO A 136 -6.69 -3.90 7.64
C PRO A 136 -6.64 -4.58 9.00
N GLY A 137 -5.88 -3.97 9.91
CA GLY A 137 -5.66 -4.49 11.25
C GLY A 137 -4.69 -5.67 11.33
N THR A 138 -4.09 -6.13 10.23
CA THR A 138 -3.09 -7.22 10.27
C THR A 138 -1.76 -6.69 10.82
N PRO A 139 -1.30 -7.16 12.00
CA PRO A 139 0.04 -6.85 12.46
C PRO A 139 1.07 -7.44 11.50
N HIS A 140 2.10 -6.68 11.20
CA HIS A 140 3.20 -7.10 10.36
C HIS A 140 4.51 -6.51 10.86
N TRP A 141 5.58 -7.31 10.77
CA TRP A 141 6.85 -6.99 11.39
C TRP A 141 7.98 -7.73 10.71
N PHE A 142 8.98 -7.00 10.21
CA PHE A 142 10.26 -7.61 9.86
C PHE A 142 11.00 -7.94 11.16
N SER A 143 10.83 -9.15 11.66
CA SER A 143 11.52 -9.61 12.87
C SER A 143 13.02 -9.82 12.63
N GLU A 144 13.39 -10.03 11.37
CA GLU A 144 14.76 -10.15 10.91
C GLU A 144 14.85 -9.63 9.47
N ILE A 145 15.95 -8.93 9.17
CA ILE A 145 16.35 -8.55 7.82
C ILE A 145 17.69 -9.23 7.58
N ASP A 146 17.79 -10.03 6.53
CA ASP A 146 19.05 -10.67 6.17
C ASP A 146 19.96 -9.67 5.44
N GLY A 147 21.25 -9.71 5.77
CA GLY A 147 22.22 -8.74 5.25
C GLY A 147 21.96 -7.33 5.76
N ASP A 148 22.32 -6.33 4.95
CA ASP A 148 22.31 -4.93 5.40
C ASP A 148 20.92 -4.30 5.31
N SER A 149 20.11 -4.70 4.32
CA SER A 149 18.81 -4.07 4.07
C SER A 149 17.84 -4.93 3.27
N ILE A 150 16.56 -4.58 3.37
CA ILE A 150 15.49 -5.06 2.49
C ILE A 150 14.77 -3.87 1.85
N THR A 151 14.51 -3.96 0.55
CA THR A 151 13.81 -2.92 -0.23
C THR A 151 12.53 -3.48 -0.82
N TYR A 152 11.43 -2.76 -0.67
CA TYR A 152 10.13 -3.18 -1.15
C TYR A 152 9.27 -1.99 -1.59
N MET A 153 8.40 -2.23 -2.57
CA MET A 153 7.32 -1.30 -2.89
C MET A 153 6.18 -1.53 -1.90
N GLU A 154 5.70 -0.46 -1.29
CA GLU A 154 4.56 -0.39 -0.39
C GLU A 154 3.44 0.37 -1.09
N SER A 155 2.29 -0.29 -1.26
CA SER A 155 1.04 0.35 -1.66
C SER A 155 0.05 0.28 -0.50
N ARG A 156 -0.47 1.42 -0.07
CA ARG A 156 -1.51 1.52 0.97
C ARG A 156 -2.78 2.14 0.40
N VAL A 157 -3.87 1.39 0.52
CA VAL A 157 -5.19 1.80 0.09
C VAL A 157 -6.11 1.82 1.31
N ARG A 158 -6.49 3.03 1.73
CA ARG A 158 -7.42 3.20 2.85
C ARG A 158 -8.81 2.73 2.44
N ILE A 159 -9.41 1.88 3.25
CA ILE A 159 -10.81 1.49 3.11
C ILE A 159 -11.67 2.68 3.53
N THR A 160 -12.50 3.12 2.61
CA THR A 160 -13.47 4.19 2.81
C THR A 160 -14.73 3.87 2.04
N THR A 161 -15.88 4.34 2.55
CA THR A 161 -17.14 4.31 1.82
C THR A 161 -17.25 5.46 0.81
N ALA A 162 -16.35 6.44 0.88
CA ALA A 162 -16.25 7.50 -0.12
C ALA A 162 -15.64 6.96 -1.42
N PRO A 163 -16.08 7.43 -2.60
CA PRO A 163 -15.45 7.05 -3.86
C PRO A 163 -13.96 7.39 -3.85
N VAL A 164 -13.11 6.43 -4.25
CA VAL A 164 -11.69 6.70 -4.49
C VAL A 164 -11.59 7.75 -5.60
N ARG A 165 -11.16 8.96 -5.24
CA ARG A 165 -10.88 10.02 -6.22
C ARG A 165 -9.44 9.85 -6.69
N TYR A 166 -9.26 9.33 -7.89
CA TYR A 166 -7.96 9.39 -8.57
C TYR A 166 -7.67 10.87 -8.89
N GLN A 167 -6.48 11.33 -8.53
CA GLN A 167 -5.95 12.63 -8.95
C GLN A 167 -5.38 12.52 -10.35
#